data_AF-A0A1C4VAQ1-F1
#
_entry.id   AF-A0A1C4VAQ1-F1
#
_cell.length_a   1.000
_cell.length_b   1.000
_cell.length_c   1.000
_cell.angle_alpha   90.00
_cell.angle_beta   90.00
_cell.angle_gamma   90.00
#
_symmetry.space_group_name_H-M   'P 1'
#
loop_
_entity.id
_entity.type
_entity.pdbx_description
1 polymer ?
#
loop_
_entity_poly.entity_id
_entity_poly.type
_entity_poly.pdbx_seq_one_letter_code
_entity_poly.pdbx_strand_id
1 'polypeptide(L)' 'MKEVSEFPTVRYFAQANPVGPGQDDVPALLRRVADTIEELGPVWIQDVTFENEINEHGDWYSLTVYFHEESNGGD' A
#
# COMPACT_ATOMS: atom_id res chain seq x y z
N MET A 1 -7.41 -18.36 -27.86
CA MET A 1 -8.15 -17.51 -26.90
C MET A 1 -7.24 -17.31 -25.71
N LYS A 2 -6.87 -16.08 -25.37
CA LYS A 2 -6.23 -15.81 -24.08
C LYS A 2 -7.34 -15.81 -23.05
N GLU A 3 -7.22 -16.63 -22.01
CA GLU A 3 -8.02 -16.47 -20.80
C GLU A 3 -7.79 -15.04 -20.30
N VAL A 4 -8.79 -14.20 -20.45
CA VAL A 4 -8.87 -12.97 -19.67
C VAL A 4 -9.32 -13.45 -18.30
N SER A 5 -8.42 -13.39 -17.32
CA SER A 5 -8.80 -13.51 -15.92
C SER A 5 -10.00 -12.57 -15.70
N GLU A 6 -11.15 -13.09 -15.30
CA GLU A 6 -12.37 -12.29 -15.05
C GLU A 6 -12.14 -11.21 -13.97
N PHE A 7 -11.02 -11.28 -13.25
CA PHE A 7 -10.60 -10.31 -12.26
C PHE A 7 -9.17 -9.81 -12.53
N PRO A 8 -8.93 -8.48 -12.52
CA PRO A 8 -7.59 -7.93 -12.68
C PRO A 8 -6.68 -8.41 -11.54
N THR A 9 -5.40 -8.65 -11.85
CA THR A 9 -4.40 -9.03 -10.84
C THR A 9 -4.31 -7.97 -9.76
N VAL A 10 -4.46 -8.38 -8.49
CA VAL A 10 -4.25 -7.52 -7.33
C VAL A 10 -2.76 -7.52 -7.00
N ARG A 11 -2.16 -6.34 -6.90
CA ARG A 11 -0.82 -6.10 -6.37
C ARG A 11 -0.94 -5.44 -5.01
N TYR A 12 0.09 -5.55 -4.18
CA TYR A 12 0.10 -4.89 -2.89
C TYR A 12 1.50 -4.47 -2.46
N PHE A 13 1.55 -3.47 -1.58
CA PHE A 13 2.73 -3.14 -0.78
C PHE A 13 2.32 -2.83 0.65
N ALA A 14 3.20 -3.09 1.60
CA ALA A 14 3.00 -2.76 3.02
C ALA A 14 4.15 -1.87 3.51
N GLN A 15 3.84 -0.88 4.34
CA GLN A 15 4.81 0.05 4.91
C GLN A 15 4.52 0.33 6.37
N ALA A 16 5.60 0.49 7.13
CA ALA A 16 5.62 0.97 8.50
C ALA A 16 6.74 2.01 8.65
N ASN A 17 6.73 2.76 9.75
CA ASN A 17 7.86 3.60 10.10
C ASN A 17 9.03 2.73 10.59
N PRO A 18 10.29 3.18 10.41
CA PRO A 18 11.44 2.48 10.96
C PRO A 18 11.36 2.37 12.49
N VAL A 19 12.00 1.32 13.04
CA VAL A 19 12.12 1.13 14.49
C VAL A 19 12.82 2.35 15.12
N GLY A 20 12.28 2.85 16.23
CA GLY A 20 12.90 3.91 17.03
C GLY A 20 12.14 5.24 17.02
N PRO A 21 12.82 6.39 17.16
CA PRO A 21 12.14 7.69 17.24
C PRO A 21 11.24 7.97 16.04
N GLY A 22 9.96 8.23 16.29
CA GLY A 22 8.96 8.47 15.24
C GLY A 22 8.33 7.19 14.67
N GLN A 23 8.60 6.01 15.23
CA GLN A 23 7.92 4.77 14.86
C GLN A 23 6.39 4.90 14.97
N ASP A 24 5.90 5.63 15.96
CA ASP A 24 4.49 5.91 16.24
C ASP A 24 3.92 7.12 15.48
N ASP A 25 4.71 7.80 14.64
CA ASP A 25 4.28 8.98 13.87
C ASP A 25 3.39 8.57 12.68
N VAL A 26 2.09 8.40 12.95
CA VAL A 26 1.08 8.06 11.94
C VAL A 26 1.04 9.10 10.80
N PRO A 27 1.08 10.42 11.03
CA PRO A 27 1.19 11.40 9.95
C PRO A 27 2.41 11.20 9.05
N ALA A 28 3.59 10.86 9.59
CA ALA A 28 4.78 10.56 8.78
C ALA A 28 4.59 9.30 7.94
N LEU A 29 3.95 8.27 8.50
CA LEU A 29 3.62 7.05 7.77
C LEU A 29 2.69 7.32 6.58
N LEU A 30 1.62 8.10 6.79
CA LEU A 30 0.67 8.46 5.74
C LEU A 30 1.34 9.22 4.58
N ARG A 31 2.29 10.11 4.87
CA ARG A 31 3.04 10.83 3.83
C ARG A 31 3.92 9.88 3.02
N ARG A 32 4.65 8.96 3.66
CA ARG A 32 5.49 7.98 2.95
C ARG A 32 4.69 7.03 2.06
N VAL A 33 3.51 6.62 2.53
CA VAL A 33 2.58 5.82 1.72
C VAL A 33 2.07 6.64 0.52
N ALA A 34 1.75 7.92 0.72
CA ALA A 34 1.35 8.81 -0.37
C ALA A 34 2.48 8.96 -1.41
N ASP A 35 3.71 9.21 -0.97
CA ASP A 35 4.89 9.30 -1.86
C ASP A 35 5.05 8.01 -2.69
N THR A 36 4.86 6.84 -2.05
CA THR A 36 4.94 5.54 -2.74
C THR A 36 3.81 5.36 -3.76
N ILE A 37 2.58 5.81 -3.46
CA ILE A 37 1.46 5.78 -4.40
C ILE A 37 1.73 6.70 -5.60
N GLU A 38 2.34 7.87 -5.39
CA GLU A 38 2.73 8.76 -6.49
C GLU A 38 3.78 8.10 -7.40
N GLU A 39 4.74 7.38 -6.83
CA GLU A 39 5.77 6.64 -7.58
C GLU A 39 5.22 5.47 -8.41
N LEU A 40 4.10 4.86 -8.00
CA LEU A 40 3.43 3.82 -8.79
C LEU A 40 2.86 4.35 -10.12
N GLY A 41 2.61 5.67 -10.22
CA GLY A 41 1.94 6.26 -11.36
C GLY A 41 0.44 5.92 -11.41
N PRO A 42 -0.18 5.88 -12.62
CA PRO A 42 -1.62 5.64 -12.74
C PRO A 42 -1.97 4.19 -12.37
N VAL A 43 -2.57 4.03 -11.19
CA VAL A 43 -3.06 2.75 -10.66
C VAL A 43 -4.46 2.93 -10.09
N TRP A 44 -5.26 1.87 -10.14
CA TRP A 44 -6.52 1.83 -9.41
C TRP A 44 -6.29 1.27 -8.01
N ILE A 45 -6.38 2.12 -6.98
CA ILE A 45 -6.32 1.69 -5.59
C ILE A 45 -7.62 0.95 -5.24
N GLN A 46 -7.49 -0.32 -4.91
CA GLN A 46 -8.60 -1.18 -4.52
C GLN A 46 -8.93 -1.02 -3.04
N ASP A 47 -7.92 -1.08 -2.17
CA ASP A 47 -8.09 -1.00 -0.71
C ASP A 47 -6.84 -0.46 -0.02
N VAL A 48 -7.03 0.13 1.16
CA VAL A 48 -5.97 0.59 2.06
C VAL A 48 -6.35 0.18 3.47
N THR A 49 -5.60 -0.77 4.02
CA THR A 49 -5.79 -1.27 5.40
C THR A 49 -4.78 -0.62 6.32
N PHE A 50 -5.24 -0.14 7.49
CA PHE A 50 -4.38 0.34 8.57
C PHE A 50 -4.38 -0.68 9.71
N GLU A 51 -3.20 -1.07 10.18
CA GLU A 51 -3.03 -2.00 11.29
C GLU A 51 -2.20 -1.34 12.40
N ASN A 52 -2.56 -1.65 13.64
CA ASN A 52 -1.69 -1.42 14.80
C ASN A 52 -1.44 -2.77 15.47
N GLU A 53 -0.21 -3.22 15.45
CA GLU A 53 0.25 -4.40 16.18
C GLU A 53 1.05 -3.95 17.41
N ILE A 54 0.86 -4.60 18.56
CA ILE A 54 1.75 -4.43 19.71
C ILE A 54 2.80 -5.54 19.65
N ASN A 55 4.06 -5.19 19.40
CA ASN A 55 5.17 -6.13 19.34
C ASN A 55 6.29 -5.76 20.34
N GLU A 56 7.46 -6.39 20.23
CA GLU A 56 8.59 -6.14 21.14
C GLU A 56 9.14 -4.69 21.08
N HIS A 57 8.73 -3.92 20.08
CA HIS A 57 9.08 -2.51 19.89
C HIS A 57 7.95 -1.54 20.26
N GLY A 58 6.87 -2.01 20.90
CA GLY A 58 5.70 -1.21 21.27
C GLY A 58 4.63 -1.19 20.17
N ASP A 59 3.89 -0.09 20.07
CA ASP A 59 2.91 0.12 19.00
C ASP A 59 3.61 0.15 17.63
N TRP A 60 3.08 -0.64 16.70
CA TRP A 60 3.60 -0.81 15.35
C TRP A 60 2.50 -0.54 14.34
N TYR A 61 2.46 0.71 13.87
CA TYR A 61 1.52 1.12 12.84
C TYR A 61 2.04 0.74 11.45
N SER A 62 1.18 0.11 10.67
CA SER A 62 1.45 -0.20 9.26
C SER A 62 0.23 0.11 8.38
N LEU A 63 0.49 0.38 7.11
CA LEU A 63 -0.53 0.36 6.07
C LEU A 63 -0.19 -0.67 5.01
N THR A 64 -1.19 -1.38 4.55
CA THR A 64 -1.12 -2.21 3.34
C THR A 64 -2.02 -1.59 2.27
N VAL A 65 -1.45 -1.33 1.09
CA VAL A 65 -2.17 -0.80 -0.08
C VAL A 65 -2.33 -1.92 -1.09
N TYR A 66 -3.57 -2.18 -1.50
CA TYR A 66 -3.91 -3.11 -2.58
C TYR A 66 -4.32 -2.31 -3.81
N PHE A 67 -3.75 -2.64 -4.96
CA PHE A 67 -3.96 -1.87 -6.19
C PHE A 67 -3.89 -2.76 -7.43
N HIS A 68 -4.40 -2.21 -8.52
CA HIS A 68 -4.29 -2.78 -9.86
C HIS A 68 -3.52 -1.82 -10.75
N GLU A 69 -2.65 -2.35 -11.60
CA GLU A 69 -2.13 -1.57 -12.73
C GLU A 69 -3.30 -1.18 -13.61
N GLU A 70 -3.33 0.06 -14.11
CA GLU A 70 -4.29 0.41 -15.15
C GLU A 70 -4.05 -0.55 -16.33
N SER A 71 -5.06 -1.37 -16.65
CA SER A 71 -5.07 -2.07 -17.92
C SER A 71 -5.02 -0.98 -18.98
N ASN A 72 -3.92 -0.89 -19.72
CA ASN A 72 -3.77 0.06 -20.81
C ASN A 72 -4.89 -0.22 -21.83
N GLY A 73 -6.04 0.44 -21.66
CA GLY A 73 -7.27 0.24 -22.44
C GLY A 73 -7.16 0.85 -23.83
N GLY A 74 -6.06 0.57 -24.52
CA GLY A 74 -5.90 0.79 -25.94
C GLY A 74 -6.06 -0.56 -26.65
N ASP A 75 -7.32 -0.91 -26.93
CA ASP A 75 -7.75 -1.62 -28.16
C ASP A 75 -9.28 -1.51 -28.29
#